data_AF-A0A2V0N0W3-F1
#
_entry.id   AF-A0A2V0N0W3-F1
#
_cell.length_a   1.000
_cell.length_b   1.000
_cell.length_c   1.000
_cell.angle_alpha   90.00
_cell.angle_beta   90.00
_cell.angle_gamma   90.00
#
_symmetry.space_group_name_H-M   'P 1'
#
loop_
_entity.id
_entity.type
_entity.pdbx_description
1 polymer ?
#
loop_
_entity_poly.entity_id
_entity_poly.type
_entity_poly.pdbx_seq_one_letter_code
_entity_poly.pdbx_strand_id
1 'polypeptide(L)'
;MFQGPNDFVHHGVDTRLIGAAMVWWKAMHPIRLAVAATVYSALLVAGTPSAIAAPASDGQGFVDSVARCTAPDTAVAFGDTETSRVAICKTPGGQYEYRGVRVRDGAKLIVPATQSGEGRFVAENDGITYTVTASSLVVSAGNQVIREEPMVDFHSPQTPPPPAATSTPTTTPAAPLPPPLPAEEGGSG
;
A
#
# COMPACT_ATOMS: atom_id res chain seq x y z
N MET A 1 24.12 69.14 -10.56
CA MET A 1 23.69 68.58 -9.25
C MET A 1 23.70 67.06 -9.35
N PHE A 2 24.47 66.39 -8.48
CA PHE A 2 24.44 64.97 -8.03
C PHE A 2 23.86 63.91 -8.99
N GLN A 3 24.59 62.97 -9.60
CA GLN A 3 25.60 61.99 -9.14
C GLN A 3 25.07 60.99 -8.08
N GLY A 4 24.88 59.72 -8.47
CA GLY A 4 24.87 58.57 -7.54
C GLY A 4 23.91 57.41 -7.87
N PRO A 5 24.40 56.31 -8.50
CA PRO A 5 23.78 54.98 -8.56
C PRO A 5 24.13 54.17 -7.29
N ASN A 6 23.71 52.89 -7.21
CA ASN A 6 24.15 51.79 -6.31
C ASN A 6 22.97 51.14 -5.55
N ASP A 7 22.87 49.83 -5.32
CA ASP A 7 23.85 48.75 -5.51
C ASP A 7 23.10 47.40 -5.60
N PHE A 8 23.65 46.52 -6.43
CA PHE A 8 23.22 45.15 -6.67
C PHE A 8 24.00 44.28 -5.67
N VAL A 9 23.37 43.85 -4.57
CA VAL A 9 24.03 42.93 -3.62
C VAL A 9 23.78 41.49 -4.05
N HIS A 10 24.70 40.97 -4.85
CA HIS A 10 25.19 39.59 -4.72
C HIS A 10 26.00 39.50 -3.42
N HIS A 11 25.86 38.40 -2.67
CA HIS A 11 26.81 37.74 -1.75
C HIS A 11 25.94 36.94 -0.75
N GLY A 12 26.12 35.66 -0.49
CA GLY A 12 27.14 34.72 -0.89
C GLY A 12 26.65 33.30 -0.66
N VAL A 13 27.16 32.40 -1.50
CA VAL A 13 27.10 30.97 -1.33
C VAL A 13 28.03 30.63 -0.16
N ASP A 14 27.47 30.29 0.99
CA ASP A 14 28.26 29.83 2.13
C ASP A 14 28.58 28.34 1.93
N THR A 15 29.85 28.09 1.59
CA THR A 15 30.44 26.76 1.45
C THR A 15 31.47 26.59 2.55
N ARG A 16 31.40 25.42 3.20
CA ARG A 16 32.42 24.75 4.05
C ARG A 16 32.35 25.03 5.55
N LEU A 17 32.02 23.97 6.28
CA LEU A 17 32.73 23.42 7.45
C LEU A 17 32.16 22.00 7.66
N ILE A 18 32.71 20.96 7.03
CA ILE A 18 33.70 20.04 7.62
C ILE A 18 33.57 19.96 9.16
N GLY A 19 32.77 19.01 9.63
CA GLY A 19 32.62 18.66 11.04
C GLY A 19 32.59 17.13 11.20
N ALA A 20 33.80 16.56 11.35
CA ALA A 20 34.18 15.28 11.93
C ALA A 20 33.11 14.16 12.04
N ALA A 21 33.29 13.13 11.22
CA ALA A 21 32.92 11.76 11.58
C ALA A 21 33.70 11.34 12.83
N MET A 22 33.01 11.17 13.97
CA MET A 22 33.57 10.48 15.14
C MET A 22 33.02 9.05 15.20
N VAL A 23 33.67 8.20 14.41
CA VAL A 23 33.65 6.74 14.53
C VAL A 23 34.34 6.39 15.84
N TRP A 24 33.59 6.17 16.93
CA TRP A 24 34.14 5.63 18.18
C TRP A 24 33.16 4.67 18.85
N TRP A 25 33.06 3.47 18.30
CA TRP A 25 32.84 2.29 19.14
C TRP A 25 33.81 1.17 18.74
N LYS A 26 35.05 1.32 19.20
CA LYS A 26 36.01 0.23 19.34
C LYS A 26 36.20 -0.02 20.83
N ALA A 27 35.40 -0.93 21.38
CA ALA A 27 35.75 -1.67 22.58
C ALA A 27 36.00 -3.13 22.16
N MET A 28 37.20 -3.36 21.63
CA MET A 28 37.74 -4.69 21.38
C MET A 28 37.98 -5.37 22.73
N HIS A 29 37.16 -6.35 23.08
CA HIS A 29 37.43 -7.31 24.15
C HIS A 29 37.99 -8.61 23.53
N PRO A 30 39.23 -9.02 23.83
CA PRO A 30 39.76 -10.30 23.41
C PRO A 30 39.54 -11.33 24.51
N ILE A 31 38.56 -12.23 24.36
CA ILE A 31 38.46 -13.43 25.23
C ILE A 31 38.26 -14.68 24.37
N ARG A 32 39.40 -15.37 24.23
CA ARG A 32 39.67 -16.81 24.08
C ARG A 32 38.48 -17.76 23.83
N LEU A 33 38.65 -18.55 22.77
CA LEU A 33 37.90 -19.75 22.36
C LEU A 33 37.46 -20.68 23.51
N ALA A 34 36.18 -21.05 23.51
CA ALA A 34 35.69 -22.34 23.99
C ALA A 34 34.60 -22.84 23.03
N VAL A 35 34.89 -23.96 22.35
CA VAL A 35 33.94 -24.71 21.51
C VAL A 35 33.00 -25.47 22.44
N ALA A 36 31.71 -25.19 22.37
CA ALA A 36 30.66 -26.05 22.93
C ALA A 36 29.48 -26.08 21.96
N ALA A 37 29.31 -27.21 21.28
CA ALA A 37 28.21 -27.47 20.38
C ALA A 37 26.92 -27.71 21.19
N THR A 38 25.96 -26.79 21.08
CA THR A 38 24.58 -27.02 21.53
C THR A 38 23.66 -26.94 20.33
N VAL A 39 23.11 -28.09 19.95
CA VAL A 39 22.09 -28.23 18.90
C VAL A 39 20.82 -27.55 19.40
N TYR A 40 20.53 -26.34 18.93
CA TYR A 40 19.21 -25.73 19.12
C TYR A 40 18.27 -26.34 18.07
N SER A 41 17.38 -27.20 18.52
CA SER A 41 16.27 -27.69 17.70
C SER A 41 15.41 -26.51 17.25
N ALA A 42 15.48 -26.18 15.96
CA ALA A 42 14.57 -25.23 15.34
C ALA A 42 13.17 -25.87 15.28
N LEU A 43 12.31 -25.57 16.25
CA LEU A 43 10.86 -25.76 16.11
C LEU A 43 10.36 -24.74 15.09
N LEU A 44 10.37 -25.12 13.82
CA LEU A 44 9.62 -24.45 12.76
C LEU A 44 8.13 -24.64 13.07
N VAL A 45 7.54 -23.73 13.84
CA VAL A 45 6.09 -23.56 13.87
C VAL A 45 5.70 -23.07 12.49
N ALA A 46 5.30 -23.99 11.63
CA ALA A 46 4.61 -23.68 10.39
C ALA A 46 3.24 -23.10 10.78
N GLY A 47 3.19 -21.78 10.97
CA GLY A 47 1.93 -21.06 11.06
C GLY A 47 1.21 -21.21 9.72
N THR A 48 0.09 -21.91 9.70
CA THR A 48 -0.82 -21.85 8.56
C THR A 48 -1.31 -20.39 8.44
N PRO A 49 -1.22 -19.76 7.27
CA PRO A 49 -1.86 -18.46 7.07
C PRO A 49 -3.35 -18.65 7.34
N SER A 50 -3.82 -18.10 8.45
CA SER A 50 -5.24 -18.04 8.74
C SER A 50 -5.80 -17.01 7.78
N ALA A 51 -6.47 -17.48 6.72
CA ALA A 51 -7.26 -16.60 5.87
C ALA A 51 -8.38 -16.02 6.74
N ILE A 52 -8.21 -14.78 7.19
CA ILE A 52 -9.30 -14.02 7.78
C ILE A 52 -10.31 -13.83 6.64
N ALA A 53 -11.52 -14.35 6.82
CA ALA A 53 -12.58 -14.15 5.86
C ALA A 53 -12.78 -12.64 5.65
N ALA A 54 -12.83 -12.21 4.39
CA ALA A 54 -13.11 -10.82 4.06
C ALA A 54 -14.42 -10.38 4.76
N PRO A 55 -14.52 -9.13 5.20
CA PRO A 55 -15.73 -8.65 5.85
C PRO A 55 -16.94 -8.87 4.93
N ALA A 56 -18.06 -9.32 5.49
CA ALA A 56 -19.29 -9.44 4.71
C ALA A 56 -19.64 -8.08 4.10
N SER A 57 -20.06 -8.06 2.83
CA SER A 57 -20.42 -6.84 2.10
C SER A 57 -21.73 -7.01 1.34
N ASP A 58 -22.43 -5.91 1.12
CA ASP A 58 -23.64 -5.84 0.29
C ASP A 58 -23.63 -4.59 -0.61
N GLY A 59 -24.76 -4.30 -1.27
CA GLY A 59 -24.89 -3.13 -2.16
C GLY A 59 -24.68 -1.77 -1.46
N GLN A 60 -24.57 -1.73 -0.14
CA GLN A 60 -24.28 -0.53 0.65
C GLN A 60 -22.83 -0.53 1.20
N GLY A 61 -22.02 -1.53 0.88
CA GLY A 61 -20.63 -1.67 1.33
C GLY A 61 -20.45 -2.73 2.41
N PHE A 62 -19.40 -2.60 3.22
CA PHE A 62 -19.15 -3.53 4.34
C PHE A 62 -20.30 -3.51 5.35
N VAL A 63 -20.81 -4.70 5.68
CA VAL A 63 -21.80 -4.91 6.74
C VAL A 63 -21.18 -4.52 8.08
N ASP A 64 -22.00 -3.96 8.97
CA ASP A 64 -21.61 -3.43 10.28
C ASP A 64 -20.51 -2.36 10.27
N SER A 65 -20.21 -1.80 9.10
CA SER A 65 -19.35 -0.65 8.96
C SER A 65 -20.11 0.64 9.20
N VAL A 66 -19.48 1.56 9.91
CA VAL A 66 -19.96 2.93 10.04
C VAL A 66 -19.83 3.72 8.72
N ALA A 67 -18.88 3.32 7.87
CA ALA A 67 -18.69 3.90 6.53
C ALA A 67 -19.77 3.43 5.55
N ARG A 68 -20.55 2.38 5.89
CA ARG A 68 -21.58 1.79 5.03
C ARG A 68 -22.59 2.83 4.57
N CYS A 69 -22.91 2.84 3.29
CA CYS A 69 -23.93 3.70 2.70
C CYS A 69 -25.30 3.47 3.34
N THR A 70 -26.14 4.51 3.33
CA THR A 70 -27.49 4.43 3.87
C THR A 70 -28.47 4.32 2.71
N ALA A 71 -29.29 3.28 2.70
CA ALA A 71 -30.36 3.15 1.72
C ALA A 71 -31.18 4.46 1.62
N PRO A 72 -31.48 4.94 0.39
CA PRO A 72 -31.43 4.23 -0.88
C PRO A 72 -30.08 4.30 -1.63
N ASP A 73 -29.03 4.82 -1.01
CA ASP A 73 -27.74 5.00 -1.68
C ASP A 73 -27.01 3.67 -1.88
N THR A 74 -26.22 3.60 -2.96
CA THR A 74 -25.45 2.41 -3.33
C THR A 74 -23.96 2.67 -3.17
N ALA A 75 -23.20 1.68 -2.70
CA ALA A 75 -21.75 1.79 -2.63
C ALA A 75 -21.14 1.50 -4.00
N VAL A 76 -20.53 2.51 -4.62
CA VAL A 76 -19.86 2.38 -5.93
C VAL A 76 -18.36 2.10 -5.80
N ALA A 77 -17.80 2.36 -4.62
CA ALA A 77 -16.47 1.94 -4.21
C ALA A 77 -16.44 1.86 -2.68
N PHE A 78 -15.79 0.86 -2.10
CA PHE A 78 -15.54 0.81 -0.66
C PHE A 78 -14.31 -0.04 -0.37
N GLY A 79 -13.61 0.27 0.72
CA GLY A 79 -12.36 -0.39 1.02
C GLY A 79 -11.90 -0.21 2.46
N ASP A 80 -10.97 -1.06 2.84
CA ASP A 80 -10.27 -1.05 4.11
C ASP A 80 -8.81 -0.72 3.87
N THR A 81 -8.25 0.05 4.79
CA THR A 81 -6.80 0.25 4.96
C THR A 81 -6.41 -0.26 6.34
N GLU A 82 -5.12 -0.18 6.69
CA GLU A 82 -4.68 -0.50 8.05
C GLU A 82 -5.31 0.41 9.12
N THR A 83 -5.70 1.65 8.76
CA THR A 83 -6.12 2.66 9.74
C THR A 83 -7.47 3.31 9.48
N SER A 84 -8.06 3.07 8.31
CA SER A 84 -9.30 3.70 7.85
C SER A 84 -10.18 2.69 7.11
N ARG A 85 -11.48 2.92 7.17
CA ARG A 85 -12.50 2.26 6.34
C ARG A 85 -13.25 3.32 5.57
N VAL A 86 -13.44 3.12 4.27
CA VAL A 86 -14.07 4.12 3.38
C VAL A 86 -15.16 3.52 2.52
N ALA A 87 -16.15 4.34 2.17
CA ALA A 87 -17.11 4.07 1.11
C ALA A 87 -17.40 5.34 0.30
N ILE A 88 -17.68 5.15 -0.97
CA ILE A 88 -18.24 6.15 -1.88
C ILE A 88 -19.67 5.73 -2.17
N CYS A 89 -20.60 6.52 -1.66
CA CYS A 89 -22.03 6.31 -1.82
C CYS A 89 -22.53 7.12 -3.00
N LYS A 90 -23.32 6.50 -3.86
CA LYS A 90 -24.01 7.16 -4.96
C LYS A 90 -25.50 7.20 -4.64
N THR A 91 -26.02 8.41 -4.56
CA THR A 91 -27.46 8.66 -4.42
C THR A 91 -28.21 8.25 -5.69
N PRO A 92 -29.52 7.97 -5.61
CA PRO A 92 -30.35 7.75 -6.80
C PRO A 92 -30.34 8.95 -7.78
N GLY A 93 -30.11 10.16 -7.26
CA GLY A 93 -29.94 11.38 -8.06
C GLY A 93 -28.58 11.53 -8.72
N GLY A 94 -27.66 10.57 -8.54
CA GLY A 94 -26.35 10.53 -9.18
C GLY A 94 -25.23 11.27 -8.45
N GLN A 95 -25.51 11.91 -7.32
CA GLN A 95 -24.51 12.58 -6.49
C GLN A 95 -23.68 11.57 -5.69
N TYR A 96 -22.42 11.89 -5.46
CA TYR A 96 -21.50 11.07 -4.67
C TYR A 96 -21.26 11.66 -3.29
N GLU A 97 -21.13 10.77 -2.30
CA GLU A 97 -20.77 11.09 -0.92
C GLU A 97 -19.60 10.22 -0.49
N TYR A 98 -18.58 10.82 0.09
CA TYR A 98 -17.49 10.12 0.76
C TYR A 98 -17.87 9.87 2.21
N ARG A 99 -17.70 8.62 2.65
CA ARG A 99 -17.86 8.22 4.04
C ARG A 99 -16.59 7.54 4.52
N GLY A 100 -15.86 8.21 5.39
CA GLY A 100 -14.62 7.71 6.00
C GLY A 100 -14.79 7.47 7.49
N VAL A 101 -14.20 6.40 8.01
CA VAL A 101 -14.17 6.08 9.44
C VAL A 101 -12.77 5.66 9.82
N ARG A 102 -12.25 6.27 10.88
CA ARG A 102 -10.94 5.93 11.40
C ARG A 102 -11.06 4.69 12.30
N VAL A 103 -10.32 3.63 12.00
CA VAL A 103 -10.44 2.33 12.70
C VAL A 103 -10.09 2.45 14.18
N ARG A 104 -9.12 3.30 14.53
CA ARG A 104 -8.60 3.44 15.90
C ARG A 104 -9.62 3.93 16.92
N ASP A 105 -10.48 4.87 16.52
CA ASP A 105 -11.34 5.62 17.45
C ASP A 105 -12.77 5.83 16.92
N GLY A 106 -13.07 5.34 15.72
CA GLY A 106 -14.40 5.41 15.13
C GLY A 106 -14.83 6.80 14.68
N ALA A 107 -13.92 7.79 14.65
CA ALA A 107 -14.23 9.12 14.14
C ALA A 107 -14.69 9.04 12.67
N LYS A 108 -15.77 9.74 12.36
CA LYS A 108 -16.47 9.66 11.08
C LYS A 108 -16.33 10.98 10.32
N LEU A 109 -16.19 10.88 9.01
CA LEU A 109 -16.29 12.01 8.09
C LEU A 109 -17.27 11.62 6.99
N ILE A 110 -18.27 12.46 6.76
CA ILE A 110 -19.27 12.30 5.70
C ILE A 110 -19.36 13.63 4.97
N VAL A 111 -18.96 13.66 3.70
CA VAL A 111 -18.91 14.88 2.89
C VAL A 111 -19.19 14.59 1.42
N PRO A 112 -19.63 15.59 0.64
CA PRO A 112 -19.78 15.43 -0.81
C PRO A 112 -18.49 14.97 -1.48
N ALA A 113 -18.62 14.11 -2.48
CA ALA A 113 -17.52 13.64 -3.30
C ALA A 113 -17.78 13.92 -4.78
N THR A 114 -16.71 13.89 -5.56
CA THR A 114 -16.74 14.01 -7.02
C THR A 114 -15.94 12.88 -7.64
N GLN A 115 -16.39 12.39 -8.79
CA GLN A 115 -15.64 11.41 -9.56
C GLN A 115 -14.68 12.17 -10.50
N SER A 116 -13.37 11.96 -10.33
CA SER A 116 -12.31 12.68 -11.06
C SER A 116 -11.56 11.74 -12.03
N GLY A 117 -12.24 10.73 -12.53
CA GLY A 117 -11.69 9.68 -13.40
C GLY A 117 -12.33 8.33 -13.09
N GLU A 118 -11.97 7.32 -13.88
CA GLU A 118 -12.40 5.95 -13.63
C GLU A 118 -11.81 5.44 -12.30
N GLY A 119 -12.67 4.97 -11.40
CA GLY A 119 -12.26 4.47 -10.09
C GLY A 119 -11.59 5.48 -9.15
N ARG A 120 -11.58 6.79 -9.49
CA ARG A 120 -10.98 7.85 -8.67
C ARG A 120 -12.05 8.80 -8.15
N PHE A 121 -12.18 8.89 -6.83
CA PHE A 121 -13.12 9.78 -6.15
C PHE A 121 -12.39 10.77 -5.26
N VAL A 122 -12.85 12.01 -5.26
CA VAL A 122 -12.23 13.12 -4.53
C VAL A 122 -13.29 13.78 -3.67
N ALA A 123 -13.02 13.88 -2.38
CA ALA A 123 -13.80 14.65 -1.43
C ALA A 123 -12.92 15.71 -0.76
N GLU A 124 -13.51 16.83 -0.37
CA GLU A 124 -12.80 17.90 0.31
C GLU A 124 -13.54 18.31 1.58
N ASN A 125 -12.78 18.58 2.64
CA ASN A 125 -13.29 19.14 3.88
C ASN A 125 -12.20 20.02 4.51
N ASP A 126 -12.52 21.30 4.72
CA ASP A 126 -11.65 22.26 5.45
C ASP A 126 -10.19 22.31 4.92
N GLY A 127 -10.02 22.28 3.59
CA GLY A 127 -8.70 22.30 2.94
C GLY A 127 -7.96 20.95 2.94
N ILE A 128 -8.60 19.89 3.46
CA ILE A 128 -8.12 18.50 3.37
C ILE A 128 -8.83 17.78 2.24
N THR A 129 -8.07 17.23 1.32
CA THR A 129 -8.56 16.44 0.20
C THR A 129 -8.37 14.96 0.47
N TYR A 130 -9.43 14.18 0.24
CA TYR A 130 -9.47 12.73 0.36
C TYR A 130 -9.64 12.15 -1.04
N THR A 131 -8.60 11.52 -1.56
CA THR A 131 -8.64 10.83 -2.85
C THR A 131 -8.71 9.32 -2.61
N VAL A 132 -9.79 8.70 -3.06
CA VAL A 132 -9.98 7.25 -3.01
C VAL A 132 -9.71 6.67 -4.39
N THR A 133 -8.83 5.67 -4.44
CA THR A 133 -8.62 4.80 -5.60
C THR A 133 -8.65 3.34 -5.15
N ALA A 134 -8.58 2.40 -6.11
CA ALA A 134 -8.46 0.98 -5.80
C ALA A 134 -7.16 0.62 -5.06
N SER A 135 -6.11 1.44 -5.17
CA SER A 135 -4.80 1.16 -4.57
C SER A 135 -4.60 1.83 -3.22
N SER A 136 -5.17 3.02 -3.00
CA SER A 136 -4.90 3.79 -1.79
C SER A 136 -5.97 4.83 -1.48
N LEU A 137 -6.01 5.21 -0.20
CA LEU A 137 -6.62 6.44 0.28
C LEU A 137 -5.50 7.47 0.48
N VAL A 138 -5.50 8.52 -0.32
CA VAL A 138 -4.57 9.64 -0.18
C VAL A 138 -5.28 10.80 0.51
N VAL A 139 -4.70 11.28 1.60
CA VAL A 139 -5.16 12.46 2.32
C VAL A 139 -4.10 13.55 2.16
N SER A 140 -4.50 14.71 1.65
CA SER A 140 -3.60 15.84 1.41
C SER A 140 -4.15 17.15 1.97
N ALA A 141 -3.25 18.05 2.36
CA ALA A 141 -3.56 19.44 2.68
C ALA A 141 -2.98 20.32 1.56
N GLY A 142 -3.83 20.86 0.69
CA GLY A 142 -3.39 21.50 -0.56
C GLY A 142 -2.54 20.54 -1.40
N ASN A 143 -1.29 20.94 -1.70
CA ASN A 143 -0.35 20.14 -2.51
C ASN A 143 0.49 19.14 -1.71
N GLN A 144 0.35 19.10 -0.38
CA GLN A 144 1.12 18.20 0.48
C GLN A 144 0.32 16.96 0.85
N VAL A 145 0.81 15.78 0.49
CA VAL A 145 0.27 14.52 1.02
C VAL A 145 0.62 14.44 2.50
N ILE A 146 -0.40 14.40 3.35
CA ILE A 146 -0.23 14.25 4.81
C ILE A 146 -0.31 12.79 5.23
N ARG A 147 -0.99 11.96 4.44
CA ARG A 147 -1.07 10.52 4.67
C ARG A 147 -1.45 9.80 3.39
N GLU A 148 -0.78 8.69 3.12
CA GLU A 148 -1.16 7.74 2.09
C GLU A 148 -1.36 6.39 2.77
N GLU A 149 -2.54 5.81 2.59
CA GLU A 149 -2.92 4.54 3.19
C GLU A 149 -3.20 3.54 2.08
N PRO A 150 -2.40 2.47 1.93
CA PRO A 150 -2.70 1.41 0.97
C PRO A 150 -4.03 0.73 1.29
N MET A 151 -4.79 0.40 0.24
CA MET A 151 -5.97 -0.46 0.39
C MET A 151 -5.52 -1.88 0.67
N VAL A 152 -6.02 -2.47 1.76
CA VAL A 152 -5.85 -3.90 2.08
C VAL A 152 -7.00 -4.74 1.55
N ASP A 153 -8.18 -4.11 1.37
CA ASP A 153 -9.33 -4.69 0.69
C ASP A 153 -10.07 -3.57 -0.05
N PHE A 154 -10.51 -3.84 -1.28
CA PHE A 154 -11.22 -2.85 -2.10
C PHE A 154 -12.24 -3.52 -3.01
N HIS A 155 -13.44 -2.96 -3.02
CA HIS A 155 -14.58 -3.44 -3.78
C HIS A 155 -15.14 -2.30 -4.63
N SER A 156 -15.35 -2.57 -5.91
CA SER A 156 -16.11 -1.68 -6.78
C SER A 156 -17.01 -2.50 -7.69
N PRO A 157 -18.32 -2.22 -7.80
CA PRO A 157 -19.21 -2.91 -8.73
C PRO A 157 -18.80 -2.71 -10.20
N GLN A 158 -17.93 -1.73 -10.47
CA GLN A 158 -17.39 -1.45 -11.80
C GLN A 158 -16.25 -2.41 -12.21
N THR A 159 -15.80 -3.31 -11.34
CA THR A 159 -14.93 -4.43 -11.71
C THR A 159 -15.82 -5.62 -12.05
N PRO A 160 -16.03 -5.99 -13.33
CA PRO A 160 -16.55 -7.32 -13.64
C PRO A 160 -15.67 -8.34 -12.91
N PRO A 161 -16.25 -9.37 -12.27
CA PRO A 161 -15.42 -10.47 -11.80
C PRO A 161 -14.55 -10.92 -12.98
N PRO A 162 -13.23 -11.11 -12.80
CA PRO A 162 -12.43 -11.79 -13.81
C PRO A 162 -13.22 -13.04 -14.19
N PRO A 163 -13.47 -13.33 -15.48
CA PRO A 163 -14.16 -14.55 -15.86
C PRO A 163 -13.45 -15.67 -15.11
N ALA A 164 -14.22 -16.41 -14.29
CA ALA A 164 -13.69 -17.41 -13.38
C ALA A 164 -12.58 -18.14 -14.13
N ALA A 165 -11.34 -17.94 -13.69
CA ALA A 165 -10.23 -18.63 -14.30
C ALA A 165 -10.45 -20.09 -13.91
N THR A 166 -11.17 -20.82 -14.77
CA THR A 166 -11.10 -22.26 -14.85
C THR A 166 -9.62 -22.54 -15.06
N SER A 167 -8.92 -22.73 -13.95
CA SER A 167 -7.53 -23.16 -13.93
C SER A 167 -7.57 -24.60 -14.36
N THR A 168 -7.77 -24.80 -15.65
CA THR A 168 -7.45 -26.04 -16.33
C THR A 168 -5.96 -26.18 -16.12
N PRO A 169 -5.47 -27.20 -15.40
CA PRO A 169 -4.03 -27.38 -15.24
C PRO A 169 -3.46 -27.56 -16.65
N THR A 170 -2.70 -26.57 -17.13
CA THR A 170 -1.93 -26.71 -18.35
C THR A 170 -0.84 -27.72 -18.07
N THR A 171 -1.05 -28.97 -18.46
CA THR A 171 0.02 -29.94 -18.61
C THR A 171 0.95 -29.40 -19.70
N THR A 172 2.06 -28.78 -19.29
CA THR A 172 3.16 -28.44 -20.19
C THR A 172 3.58 -29.72 -20.92
N PRO A 173 3.51 -29.77 -22.26
CA PRO A 173 4.10 -30.87 -23.00
C PRO A 173 5.61 -30.82 -22.76
N ALA A 174 6.14 -31.86 -22.12
CA ALA A 174 7.58 -32.03 -22.00
C ALA A 174 8.16 -32.15 -23.41
N ALA A 175 8.92 -31.14 -23.83
CA ALA A 175 9.73 -31.23 -25.04
C ALA A 175 10.67 -32.46 -24.90
N PRO A 176 10.81 -33.31 -25.93
CA PRO A 176 11.70 -34.45 -25.86
C PRO A 176 13.14 -33.98 -25.66
N LEU A 177 13.79 -34.47 -24.60
CA LEU A 177 15.22 -34.26 -24.35
C LEU A 177 16.04 -34.76 -25.56
N PRO A 178 17.06 -34.01 -26.01
CA PRO A 178 17.95 -34.49 -27.06
C PRO A 178 18.74 -35.73 -26.58
N PRO A 179 19.06 -36.66 -27.49
CA PRO A 179 19.82 -37.86 -27.13
C PRO A 179 21.22 -37.51 -26.61
N PRO A 180 21.75 -38.26 -25.62
CA PRO A 180 23.08 -38.01 -25.08
C PRO A 180 24.17 -38.29 -26.13
N LEU A 181 25.24 -37.50 -26.07
CA LEU A 181 26.42 -37.65 -26.93
C LEU A 181 27.16 -38.97 -26.63
N PRO A 182 27.67 -39.68 -27.66
CA PRO A 182 28.46 -40.89 -27.49
C PRO A 182 29.89 -40.52 -27.07
N ALA A 183 30.12 -40.38 -25.77
CA ALA A 183 31.49 -40.24 -25.23
C ALA A 183 31.74 -41.00 -23.93
N GLU A 184 30.72 -41.58 -23.29
CA GLU A 184 30.88 -42.24 -21.98
C GLU A 184 30.60 -43.75 -22.09
N GLU A 185 31.14 -44.40 -23.13
CA GLU A 185 31.33 -45.85 -23.13
C GLU A 185 32.73 -46.13 -22.58
N GLY A 186 32.81 -46.47 -21.29
CA GLY A 186 34.07 -46.60 -20.59
C GLY A 186 33.98 -47.43 -19.31
N GLY A 187 33.82 -48.74 -19.48
CA GLY A 187 34.51 -49.76 -18.68
C GLY A 187 34.16 -49.94 -17.19
N SER A 188 33.66 -51.13 -16.87
CA SER A 188 33.96 -51.99 -15.69
C SER A 188 32.84 -53.03 -15.62
N GLY A 189 33.03 -54.34 -15.59
CA GLY A 189 34.17 -55.23 -15.37
C GLY A 189 33.57 -56.58 -15.01
#